data_AF-A0A554LA67-F1
#
_entry.id   AF-A0A554LA67-F1
#
_cell.length_a   1.000
_cell.length_b   1.000
_cell.length_c   1.000
_cell.angle_alpha   90.00
_cell.angle_beta   90.00
_cell.angle_gamma   90.00
#
_symmetry.space_group_name_H-M   'P 1'
#
loop_
_entity.id
_entity.type
_entity.pdbx_description
1 polymer ?
#
loop_
_entity_poly.entity_id
_entity_poly.type
_entity_poly.pdbx_seq_one_letter_code
_entity_poly.pdbx_strand_id
1 'polypeptide(L)'
;MCELIARREKKMSGFAVIGMMVAVLALILLGVRMHEAYQAYKIDKALANDSPKEMVAEHVSISLAEKGFSMSEVNKPWGIEFKIHESQAAKFLETFFEKSSRLQEVLLHPVGPKILAIEEFRRLSWHVHERKDAYLRVLRGEVNVYVSWSDLEPRPTKAIAGDLIRIPPLLRHRLGSTNGWAILAEISRDKDPDYPSDDMDERRIADDFGRV
;
A
#
# COMPACT_ATOMS: atom_id res chain seq x y z
N MET A 1 50.68 57.82 30.92
CA MET A 1 50.38 56.80 29.88
C MET A 1 49.38 55.82 30.45
N CYS A 2 48.11 55.88 30.03
CA CYS A 2 47.12 54.82 30.21
C CYS A 2 46.05 55.02 29.13
N GLU A 3 46.13 54.27 28.03
CA GLU A 3 45.08 54.22 27.01
C GLU A 3 43.99 53.24 27.45
N LEU A 4 42.76 53.76 27.56
CA LEU A 4 41.56 52.96 27.77
C LEU A 4 41.03 52.53 26.38
N ILE A 5 41.17 51.25 26.05
CA ILE A 5 40.57 50.68 24.83
C ILE A 5 39.06 50.53 25.06
N ALA A 6 38.27 51.44 24.50
CA ALA A 6 36.82 51.33 24.46
C ALA A 6 36.40 50.26 23.43
N ARG A 7 36.05 49.06 23.91
CA ARG A 7 35.49 47.97 23.10
C ARG A 7 34.06 48.34 22.69
N ARG A 8 33.86 48.72 21.43
CA ARG A 8 32.54 49.04 20.87
C ARG A 8 31.82 47.74 20.50
N GLU A 9 30.95 47.25 21.37
CA GLU A 9 30.07 46.13 21.04
C GLU A 9 29.07 46.55 19.96
N LYS A 10 29.21 45.99 18.75
CA LYS A 10 28.19 46.14 17.69
C LYS A 10 26.96 45.34 18.11
N LYS A 11 25.96 46.01 18.70
CA LYS A 11 24.60 45.46 18.83
C LYS A 11 24.02 45.21 17.44
N MET A 12 23.86 43.94 17.08
CA MET A 12 23.09 43.54 15.90
C MET A 12 21.64 44.02 16.06
N SER A 13 21.04 44.57 14.99
CA SER A 13 19.65 45.03 15.02
C SER A 13 18.71 43.83 15.17
N GLY A 14 17.58 44.01 15.88
CA GLY A 14 16.60 42.93 16.10
C GLY A 14 16.11 42.26 14.81
N PHE A 15 16.05 43.02 13.71
CA PHE A 15 15.70 42.48 12.38
C PHE A 15 16.74 41.50 11.83
N ALA A 16 18.03 41.73 12.07
CA ALA A 16 19.09 40.81 11.64
C ALA A 16 19.06 39.49 12.44
N VAL A 17 18.70 39.55 13.72
CA VAL A 17 18.56 38.36 14.59
C VAL A 17 17.37 37.52 14.14
N ILE A 18 16.22 38.15 13.86
CA ILE A 18 15.00 37.46 13.40
C ILE A 18 15.23 36.80 12.03
N GLY A 19 15.85 37.51 11.08
CA GLY A 19 16.17 36.95 9.76
C GLY A 19 17.10 35.73 9.84
N MET A 20 18.09 35.77 10.73
CA MET A 20 18.99 34.64 10.96
C MET A 20 18.26 33.44 11.58
N MET A 21 17.37 33.66 12.55
CA MET A 21 16.58 32.57 13.16
C MET A 21 15.64 31.90 12.16
N VAL A 22 14.98 32.66 11.28
CA VAL A 22 14.10 32.11 10.22
C VAL A 22 14.91 31.27 9.22
N ALA A 23 16.09 31.72 8.82
CA ALA A 23 16.97 30.97 7.93
C ALA A 23 17.45 29.65 8.56
N VAL A 24 17.81 29.67 9.84
CA VAL A 24 18.21 28.46 10.58
C VAL A 24 17.04 27.48 10.69
N LEU A 25 15.83 27.95 11.01
CA LEU A 25 14.64 27.09 11.06
C LEU A 25 14.34 26.47 9.69
N ALA A 26 14.43 27.25 8.62
CA ALA A 26 14.20 26.77 7.25
C ALA A 26 15.24 25.70 6.85
N LEU A 27 16.51 25.87 7.22
CA LEU A 27 17.57 24.87 6.97
C LEU A 27 17.35 23.59 7.78
N ILE A 28 16.90 23.70 9.03
CA ILE A 28 16.55 22.53 9.86
C ILE A 28 15.36 21.78 9.23
N LEU A 29 14.30 22.50 8.82
CA LEU A 29 13.13 21.90 8.17
C LEU A 29 13.49 21.25 6.83
N LEU A 30 14.37 21.87 6.03
CA LEU A 30 14.93 21.26 4.83
C LEU A 30 15.74 20.01 5.15
N GLY A 31 16.56 20.04 6.21
CA GLY A 31 17.34 18.89 6.67
C GLY A 31 16.47 17.71 7.08
N VAL A 32 15.39 17.96 7.81
CA VAL A 32 14.40 16.94 8.20
C VAL A 32 13.70 16.37 6.97
N ARG A 33 13.21 17.22 6.06
CA ARG A 33 12.61 16.77 4.79
C ARG A 33 13.56 15.95 3.91
N MET A 34 14.83 16.35 3.84
CA MET A 34 15.85 15.62 3.09
C MET A 34 16.16 14.28 3.74
N HIS A 35 16.14 14.19 5.07
CA HIS A 35 16.30 12.91 5.78
C HIS A 35 15.12 11.98 5.51
N GLU A 36 13.88 12.46 5.65
CA GLU A 36 12.67 11.71 5.34
C GLU A 36 12.64 11.23 3.88
N ALA A 37 12.94 12.12 2.93
CA ALA A 37 13.02 11.77 1.50
C ALA A 37 14.15 10.78 1.20
N TYR A 38 15.28 10.90 1.90
CA TYR A 38 16.40 9.96 1.76
C TYR A 38 16.07 8.58 2.36
N GLN A 39 15.37 8.52 3.49
CA GLN A 39 14.87 7.26 4.04
C GLN A 39 13.83 6.66 3.10
N ALA A 40 12.82 7.41 2.66
CA ALA A 40 11.84 6.94 1.69
C ALA A 40 12.50 6.40 0.40
N TYR A 41 13.48 7.14 -0.16
CA TYR A 41 14.27 6.69 -1.31
C TYR A 41 15.07 5.42 -1.03
N LYS A 42 15.70 5.32 0.14
CA LYS A 42 16.44 4.11 0.54
C LYS A 42 15.50 2.93 0.67
N ILE A 43 14.33 3.11 1.26
CA ILE A 43 13.40 2.02 1.53
C ILE A 43 12.69 1.57 0.23
N ASP A 44 12.30 2.50 -0.66
CA ASP A 44 11.78 2.17 -1.99
C ASP A 44 12.78 1.34 -2.81
N LYS A 45 14.06 1.70 -2.73
CA LYS A 45 15.17 1.00 -3.38
C LYS A 45 15.59 -0.28 -2.64
N ALA A 46 15.30 -0.41 -1.35
CA ALA A 46 15.73 -1.53 -0.49
C ALA A 46 14.77 -2.72 -0.48
N LEU A 47 13.59 -2.61 -1.08
CA LEU A 47 12.79 -3.79 -1.43
C LEU A 47 13.43 -4.50 -2.64
N ALA A 48 14.58 -5.11 -2.40
CA ALA A 48 15.13 -6.11 -3.30
C ALA A 48 14.14 -7.27 -3.45
N ASN A 49 14.26 -8.01 -4.54
CA ASN A 49 13.36 -9.13 -4.80
C ASN A 49 13.35 -10.16 -3.66
N ASP A 50 14.49 -10.31 -2.98
CA ASP A 50 14.75 -11.24 -1.88
C ASP A 50 14.68 -10.61 -0.48
N SER A 51 14.09 -9.40 -0.35
CA SER A 51 13.97 -8.74 0.95
C SER A 51 13.22 -9.63 1.97
N PRO A 52 13.69 -9.69 3.24
CA PRO A 52 12.99 -10.40 4.30
C PRO A 52 11.56 -9.88 4.49
N LYS A 53 10.65 -10.78 4.84
CA LYS A 53 9.22 -10.49 5.02
C LYS A 53 8.97 -9.35 6.01
N GLU A 54 9.73 -9.31 7.10
CA GLU A 54 9.62 -8.29 8.15
C GLU A 54 9.99 -6.89 7.64
N MET A 55 11.00 -6.81 6.75
CA MET A 55 11.41 -5.55 6.14
C MET A 55 10.35 -5.05 5.16
N VAL A 56 9.72 -5.97 4.41
CA VAL A 56 8.59 -5.63 3.53
C VAL A 56 7.39 -5.15 4.35
N ALA A 57 7.11 -5.83 5.46
CA ALA A 57 6.04 -5.49 6.39
C ALA A 57 6.21 -4.07 6.94
N GLU A 58 7.40 -3.76 7.44
CA GLU A 58 7.75 -2.46 7.98
C GLU A 58 7.64 -1.36 6.92
N HIS A 59 8.20 -1.58 5.72
CA HIS A 59 8.14 -0.59 4.66
C HIS A 59 6.70 -0.27 4.22
N VAL A 60 5.88 -1.29 3.99
CA VAL A 60 4.49 -1.10 3.56
C VAL A 60 3.69 -0.40 4.67
N SER A 61 3.90 -0.78 5.93
CA SER A 61 3.26 -0.13 7.08
C SER A 61 3.64 1.34 7.20
N ILE A 62 4.92 1.69 7.08
CA ILE A 62 5.37 3.09 7.10
C ILE A 62 4.72 3.87 5.96
N SER A 63 4.78 3.35 4.73
CA SER A 63 4.18 4.01 3.55
C SER A 63 2.69 4.26 3.69
N LEU A 64 1.95 3.30 4.27
CA LEU A 64 0.51 3.45 4.54
C LEU A 64 0.24 4.45 5.68
N ALA A 65 1.06 4.46 6.72
CA ALA A 65 0.93 5.38 7.84
C ALA A 65 1.24 6.84 7.41
N GLU A 66 2.25 7.05 6.57
CA GLU A 66 2.57 8.36 5.97
C GLU A 66 1.43 8.89 5.09
N LYS A 67 0.73 7.98 4.40
CA LYS A 67 -0.50 8.32 3.66
C LYS A 67 -1.70 8.51 4.59
N GLY A 68 -1.56 8.26 5.89
CA GLY A 68 -2.58 8.45 6.92
C GLY A 68 -3.67 7.38 6.90
N PHE A 69 -3.31 6.13 6.63
CA PHE A 69 -4.18 4.97 6.82
C PHE A 69 -3.97 4.33 8.20
N SER A 70 -5.08 3.95 8.82
CA SER A 70 -5.11 3.03 9.95
C SER A 70 -5.25 1.62 9.40
N MET A 71 -4.37 0.72 9.85
CA MET A 71 -4.30 -0.64 9.30
C MET A 71 -4.03 -1.67 10.40
N SER A 72 -4.43 -2.92 10.12
CA SER A 72 -3.96 -4.10 10.84
C SER A 72 -3.21 -5.01 9.88
N GLU A 73 -2.07 -5.52 10.33
CA GLU A 73 -1.25 -6.46 9.58
C GLU A 73 -1.65 -7.90 9.94
N VAL A 74 -1.75 -8.75 8.92
CA VAL A 74 -1.99 -10.17 9.06
C VAL A 74 -0.93 -10.93 8.28
N ASN A 75 -0.05 -11.63 9.01
CA ASN A 75 0.93 -12.51 8.40
C ASN A 75 0.25 -13.70 7.73
N LYS A 76 0.63 -13.98 6.49
CA LYS A 76 0.10 -15.07 5.67
C LYS A 76 1.25 -15.97 5.21
N PRO A 77 0.97 -17.26 4.95
CA PRO A 77 2.00 -18.16 4.47
C PRO A 77 2.51 -17.79 3.05
N TRP A 78 1.72 -17.03 2.28
CA TRP A 78 2.11 -16.49 0.98
C TRP A 78 2.70 -15.06 1.02
N GLY A 79 2.73 -14.40 2.18
CA GLY A 79 3.10 -12.99 2.27
C GLY A 79 2.39 -12.26 3.42
N ILE A 80 1.88 -11.06 3.18
CA ILE A 80 1.27 -10.20 4.20
C ILE A 80 -0.01 -9.57 3.63
N GLU A 81 -1.05 -9.51 4.46
CA GLU A 81 -2.29 -8.77 4.19
C GLU A 81 -2.38 -7.59 5.17
N PHE A 82 -2.54 -6.37 4.64
CA PHE A 82 -2.82 -5.18 5.45
C PHE A 82 -4.29 -4.81 5.25
N LYS A 83 -5.08 -4.91 6.32
CA LYS A 83 -6.49 -4.53 6.30
C LYS A 83 -6.60 -3.06 6.68
N ILE A 84 -7.15 -2.25 5.77
CA ILE A 84 -7.38 -0.83 6.02
C ILE A 84 -8.77 -0.66 6.64
N HIS A 85 -8.91 0.31 7.54
CA HIS A 85 -10.21 0.58 8.16
C HIS A 85 -11.24 1.03 7.11
N GLU A 86 -12.44 0.46 7.14
CA GLU A 86 -13.49 0.67 6.13
C GLU A 86 -13.87 2.15 5.98
N SER A 87 -13.90 2.92 7.08
CA SER A 87 -14.19 4.37 7.01
C SER A 87 -13.20 5.18 6.17
N GLN A 88 -12.06 4.59 5.80
CA GLN A 88 -11.03 5.21 4.96
C GLN A 88 -11.12 4.76 3.49
N ALA A 89 -12.14 4.02 3.09
CA ALA A 89 -12.30 3.49 1.73
C ALA A 89 -12.28 4.57 0.64
N ALA A 90 -12.95 5.71 0.86
CA ALA A 90 -12.94 6.81 -0.10
C ALA A 90 -11.52 7.34 -0.36
N LYS A 91 -10.77 7.59 0.72
CA LYS A 91 -9.35 7.99 0.66
C LYS A 91 -8.49 6.90 0.02
N PHE A 92 -8.78 5.63 0.29
CA PHE A 92 -8.08 4.49 -0.30
C PHE A 92 -8.24 4.44 -1.82
N LEU A 93 -9.47 4.61 -2.32
CA LEU A 93 -9.74 4.73 -3.75
C LEU A 93 -9.02 5.91 -4.37
N GLU A 94 -9.11 7.08 -3.77
CA GLU A 94 -8.42 8.28 -4.27
C GLU A 94 -6.91 8.08 -4.34
N THR A 95 -6.33 7.35 -3.37
CA THR A 95 -4.88 7.15 -3.27
C THR A 95 -4.38 6.11 -4.28
N PHE A 96 -5.09 5.01 -4.47
CA PHE A 96 -4.57 3.84 -5.20
C PHE A 96 -5.27 3.53 -6.53
N PHE A 97 -6.47 4.07 -6.77
CA PHE A 97 -7.30 3.73 -7.94
C PHE A 97 -7.58 4.93 -8.86
N GLU A 98 -6.89 6.05 -8.63
CA GLU A 98 -7.06 7.33 -9.34
C GLU A 98 -8.51 7.85 -9.23
N LYS A 99 -8.78 9.05 -9.77
CA LYS A 99 -10.15 9.58 -9.88
C LYS A 99 -10.94 8.92 -11.01
N SER A 100 -10.96 7.59 -11.03
CA SER A 100 -11.90 6.82 -11.85
C SER A 100 -13.30 7.04 -11.28
N SER A 101 -14.11 7.87 -11.93
CA SER A 101 -15.52 8.08 -11.55
C SER A 101 -16.30 6.77 -11.47
N ARG A 102 -15.92 5.77 -12.27
CA ARG A 102 -16.52 4.42 -12.25
C ARG A 102 -16.25 3.63 -10.98
N LEU A 103 -15.13 3.88 -10.29
CA LEU A 103 -14.83 3.19 -9.03
C LEU A 103 -15.43 3.90 -7.83
N GLN A 104 -15.91 5.14 -7.96
CA GLN A 104 -16.62 5.81 -6.86
C GLN A 104 -17.95 5.11 -6.53
N GLU A 105 -18.59 4.47 -7.51
CA GLU A 105 -19.76 3.61 -7.29
C GLU A 105 -19.47 2.40 -6.38
N VAL A 106 -18.20 2.05 -6.18
CA VAL A 106 -17.80 0.99 -5.24
C VAL A 106 -18.12 1.38 -3.80
N LEU A 107 -18.13 2.67 -3.47
CA LEU A 107 -18.41 3.19 -2.13
C LEU A 107 -19.89 3.22 -1.76
N LEU A 108 -20.79 2.88 -2.68
CA LEU A 108 -22.24 2.86 -2.39
C LEU A 108 -22.62 1.73 -1.43
N HIS A 109 -21.71 0.76 -1.21
CA HIS A 109 -21.90 -0.41 -0.35
C HIS A 109 -20.68 -0.59 0.56
N PRO A 110 -20.80 -1.41 1.63
CA PRO A 110 -19.67 -1.80 2.45
C PRO A 110 -18.52 -2.37 1.61
N VAL A 111 -17.30 -2.00 1.96
CA VAL A 111 -16.09 -2.38 1.20
C VAL A 111 -14.95 -2.77 2.11
N GLY A 112 -14.17 -3.76 1.66
CA GLY A 112 -12.96 -4.20 2.36
C GLY A 112 -11.69 -3.70 1.66
N PRO A 113 -11.18 -2.50 1.97
CA PRO A 113 -9.91 -2.03 1.42
C PRO A 113 -8.72 -2.77 2.04
N LYS A 114 -7.82 -3.25 1.20
CA LYS A 114 -6.65 -4.04 1.62
C LYS A 114 -5.42 -3.76 0.77
N ILE A 115 -4.24 -3.97 1.35
CA ILE A 115 -2.99 -4.11 0.61
C ILE A 115 -2.52 -5.56 0.75
N LEU A 116 -2.16 -6.18 -0.36
CA LEU A 116 -1.55 -7.50 -0.40
C LEU A 116 -0.08 -7.34 -0.77
N ALA A 117 0.83 -7.89 0.03
CA ALA A 117 2.23 -8.08 -0.33
C ALA A 117 2.49 -9.57 -0.50
N ILE A 118 2.69 -10.02 -1.73
CA ILE A 118 2.88 -11.41 -2.11
C ILE A 118 4.38 -11.67 -2.26
N GLU A 119 4.87 -12.64 -1.50
CA GLU A 119 6.28 -13.03 -1.50
C GLU A 119 6.66 -13.71 -2.82
N GLU A 120 7.94 -13.62 -3.18
CA GLU A 120 8.46 -14.25 -4.38
C GLU A 120 8.19 -15.77 -4.39
N PHE A 121 7.80 -16.30 -5.55
CA PHE A 121 7.41 -17.70 -5.77
C PHE A 121 6.25 -18.18 -4.89
N ARG A 122 5.52 -17.27 -4.24
CA ARG A 122 4.30 -17.58 -3.49
C ARG A 122 3.07 -17.11 -4.26
N ARG A 123 1.94 -17.74 -3.91
CA ARG A 123 0.65 -17.46 -4.50
C ARG A 123 -0.46 -17.71 -3.50
N LEU A 124 -1.51 -16.91 -3.60
CA LEU A 124 -2.74 -17.07 -2.84
C LEU A 124 -3.42 -18.40 -3.19
N SER A 125 -4.38 -18.80 -2.37
CA SER A 125 -5.24 -19.96 -2.64
C SER A 125 -5.98 -19.77 -3.96
N TRP A 126 -6.26 -20.86 -4.66
CA TRP A 126 -7.26 -20.87 -5.72
C TRP A 126 -8.65 -20.85 -5.10
N HIS A 127 -9.41 -19.79 -5.33
CA HIS A 127 -10.69 -19.56 -4.66
C HIS A 127 -11.67 -18.79 -5.53
N VAL A 128 -12.90 -18.67 -5.06
CA VAL A 128 -13.97 -17.88 -5.69
C VAL A 128 -14.70 -17.07 -4.63
N HIS A 129 -15.10 -15.86 -4.98
CA HIS A 129 -16.09 -15.09 -4.24
C HIS A 129 -17.45 -15.27 -4.90
N GLU A 130 -18.47 -15.67 -4.14
CA GLU A 130 -19.80 -15.91 -4.71
C GLU A 130 -20.56 -14.62 -4.98
N ARG A 131 -20.39 -13.61 -4.11
CA ARG A 131 -21.17 -12.36 -4.14
C ARG A 131 -20.34 -11.09 -4.30
N LYS A 132 -19.01 -11.16 -4.19
CA LYS A 132 -18.13 -9.97 -4.31
C LYS A 132 -17.54 -9.74 -5.69
N ASP A 133 -17.49 -8.48 -6.08
CA ASP A 133 -16.63 -7.97 -7.14
C ASP A 133 -15.36 -7.43 -6.48
N ALA A 134 -14.19 -7.77 -7.01
CA ALA A 134 -12.90 -7.28 -6.52
C ALA A 134 -12.17 -6.47 -7.60
N TYR A 135 -11.66 -5.31 -7.21
CA TYR A 135 -10.82 -4.46 -8.04
C TYR A 135 -9.42 -4.43 -7.44
N LEU A 136 -8.43 -4.75 -8.25
CA LEU A 136 -7.04 -4.77 -7.82
C LEU A 136 -6.18 -3.87 -8.69
N ARG A 137 -5.34 -3.08 -8.03
CA ARG A 137 -4.32 -2.25 -8.65
C ARG A 137 -2.96 -2.78 -8.27
N VAL A 138 -2.14 -3.13 -9.26
CA VAL A 138 -0.74 -3.48 -9.01
C VAL A 138 0.01 -2.20 -8.67
N LEU A 139 0.58 -2.13 -7.48
CA LEU A 139 1.37 -1.00 -6.99
C LEU A 139 2.86 -1.20 -7.27
N ARG A 140 3.33 -2.44 -7.19
CA ARG A 140 4.74 -2.82 -7.38
C ARG A 140 4.86 -4.26 -7.87
N GLY A 141 5.88 -4.50 -8.68
CA GLY A 141 6.29 -5.84 -9.08
C GLY A 141 5.46 -6.40 -10.24
N GLU A 142 5.69 -7.68 -10.53
CA GLU A 142 4.96 -8.46 -11.53
C GLU A 142 4.04 -9.46 -10.80
N VAL A 143 2.78 -9.49 -11.19
CA VAL A 143 1.76 -10.37 -10.62
C VAL A 143 1.35 -11.40 -11.67
N ASN A 144 1.41 -12.68 -11.30
CA ASN A 144 0.73 -13.74 -12.03
C ASN A 144 -0.73 -13.79 -11.62
N VAL A 145 -1.61 -13.54 -12.59
CA VAL A 145 -3.07 -13.51 -12.45
C VAL A 145 -3.65 -14.74 -13.11
N TYR A 146 -4.28 -15.59 -12.31
CA TYR A 146 -4.94 -16.81 -12.75
C TYR A 146 -6.44 -16.56 -12.62
N VAL A 147 -7.20 -16.75 -13.70
CA VAL A 147 -8.66 -16.54 -13.70
C VAL A 147 -9.39 -17.57 -14.57
N SER A 148 -10.47 -18.15 -14.06
CA SER A 148 -11.26 -19.16 -14.77
C SER A 148 -12.71 -19.16 -14.31
N TRP A 149 -13.62 -19.44 -15.24
CA TRP A 149 -15.04 -19.68 -14.91
C TRP A 149 -15.30 -21.11 -14.41
N SER A 150 -14.28 -21.96 -14.41
CA SER A 150 -14.33 -23.34 -13.91
C SER A 150 -13.35 -23.53 -12.74
N ASP A 151 -13.49 -24.65 -12.03
CA ASP A 151 -12.57 -25.01 -10.95
C ASP A 151 -11.17 -25.41 -11.46
N LEU A 152 -10.98 -25.56 -12.78
CA LEU A 152 -9.69 -25.83 -13.40
C LEU A 152 -8.82 -24.55 -13.41
N GLU A 153 -7.67 -24.63 -12.72
CA GLU A 153 -6.66 -23.56 -12.70
C GLU A 153 -5.96 -23.45 -14.09
N PRO A 154 -5.99 -22.28 -14.74
CA PRO A 154 -5.36 -22.09 -16.04
C PRO A 154 -3.89 -21.69 -15.90
N ARG A 155 -3.20 -21.48 -17.03
CA ARG A 155 -1.92 -20.75 -17.01
C ARG A 155 -2.15 -19.28 -16.63
N PRO A 156 -1.22 -18.64 -15.90
CA PRO A 156 -1.38 -17.25 -15.53
C PRO A 156 -1.18 -16.30 -16.71
N THR A 157 -1.83 -15.16 -16.61
CA THR A 157 -1.44 -13.94 -17.33
C THR A 157 -0.60 -13.06 -16.40
N LYS A 158 0.17 -12.13 -16.97
CA LYS A 158 1.00 -11.20 -16.19
C LYS A 158 0.33 -9.84 -16.10
N ALA A 159 0.41 -9.22 -14.93
CA ALA A 159 0.09 -7.82 -14.69
C ALA A 159 1.28 -7.13 -14.03
N ILE A 160 1.50 -5.86 -14.35
CA ILE A 160 2.62 -5.05 -13.84
C ILE A 160 2.10 -3.80 -13.13
N ALA A 161 2.99 -3.08 -12.45
CA ALA A 161 2.64 -1.83 -11.76
C ALA A 161 1.83 -0.88 -12.66
N GLY A 162 0.70 -0.41 -12.14
CA GLY A 162 -0.25 0.43 -12.89
C GLY A 162 -1.34 -0.34 -13.65
N ASP A 163 -1.37 -1.67 -13.63
CA ASP A 163 -2.46 -2.46 -14.22
C ASP A 163 -3.67 -2.60 -13.30
N LEU A 164 -4.89 -2.65 -13.88
CA LEU A 164 -6.16 -2.76 -13.16
C LEU A 164 -6.72 -4.14 -13.49
N ILE A 165 -6.98 -4.91 -12.45
CA ILE A 165 -7.59 -6.22 -12.58
C ILE A 165 -8.98 -6.10 -11.95
N ARG A 166 -9.99 -6.56 -12.68
CA ARG A 166 -11.34 -6.72 -12.14
C ARG A 166 -11.67 -8.19 -12.09
N ILE A 167 -12.16 -8.64 -10.94
CA ILE A 167 -12.56 -10.02 -10.69
C ILE A 167 -14.05 -9.99 -10.33
N PRO A 168 -14.95 -10.25 -11.28
CA PRO A 168 -16.37 -10.34 -11.00
C PRO A 168 -16.68 -11.56 -10.11
N PRO A 169 -17.86 -11.57 -9.46
CA PRO A 169 -18.30 -12.72 -8.69
C PRO A 169 -18.33 -14.00 -9.53
N LEU A 170 -18.20 -15.15 -8.88
CA LEU A 170 -18.15 -16.50 -9.44
C LEU A 170 -16.90 -16.83 -10.28
N LEU A 171 -16.06 -15.83 -10.58
CA LEU A 171 -14.78 -16.05 -11.24
C LEU A 171 -13.78 -16.63 -10.25
N ARG A 172 -13.26 -17.82 -10.55
CA ARG A 172 -12.18 -18.41 -9.75
C ARG A 172 -10.92 -17.66 -10.06
N HIS A 173 -10.15 -17.37 -9.01
CA HIS A 173 -8.93 -16.61 -9.16
C HIS A 173 -7.90 -16.98 -8.09
N ARG A 174 -6.65 -16.67 -8.42
CA ARG A 174 -5.53 -16.55 -7.47
C ARG A 174 -4.50 -15.59 -8.04
N LEU A 175 -3.69 -15.05 -7.15
CA LEU A 175 -2.61 -14.13 -7.47
C LEU A 175 -1.30 -14.72 -6.97
N GLY A 176 -0.21 -14.50 -7.69
CA GLY A 176 1.11 -14.95 -7.29
C GLY A 176 2.20 -14.00 -7.74
N SER A 177 3.40 -14.20 -7.19
CA SER A 177 4.60 -13.52 -7.66
C SER A 177 5.66 -14.52 -8.12
N THR A 178 6.47 -14.14 -9.10
CA THR A 178 7.59 -14.96 -9.62
C THR A 178 8.91 -14.21 -9.75
N ASN A 179 8.92 -12.89 -9.53
CA ASN A 179 10.13 -12.08 -9.67
C ASN A 179 10.10 -10.98 -8.61
N GLY A 180 10.54 -11.33 -7.41
CA GLY A 180 10.46 -10.50 -6.22
C GLY A 180 9.08 -10.39 -5.58
N TRP A 181 8.93 -9.41 -4.71
CA TRP A 181 7.65 -9.09 -4.06
C TRP A 181 6.68 -8.39 -5.02
N ALA A 182 5.42 -8.79 -4.97
CA ALA A 182 4.34 -8.11 -5.67
C ALA A 182 3.40 -7.44 -4.66
N ILE A 183 3.12 -6.14 -4.85
CA ILE A 183 2.26 -5.37 -3.94
C ILE A 183 1.02 -4.90 -4.70
N LEU A 184 -0.17 -5.20 -4.18
CA LEU A 184 -1.44 -4.81 -4.77
C LEU A 184 -2.31 -4.06 -3.76
N ALA A 185 -3.04 -3.04 -4.23
CA ALA A 185 -4.23 -2.56 -3.55
C ALA A 185 -5.44 -3.37 -4.04
N GLU A 186 -6.28 -3.81 -3.11
CA GLU A 186 -7.54 -4.49 -3.38
C GLU A 186 -8.68 -3.71 -2.73
N ILE A 187 -9.76 -3.54 -3.47
CA ILE A 187 -11.05 -3.14 -2.91
C ILE A 187 -12.12 -4.10 -3.41
N SER A 188 -12.82 -4.70 -2.46
CA SER A 188 -13.86 -5.69 -2.72
C SER A 188 -15.20 -5.17 -2.22
N ARG A 189 -16.25 -5.34 -3.02
CA ARG A 189 -17.62 -4.91 -2.69
C ARG A 189 -18.63 -6.02 -2.91
N ASP A 190 -19.68 -6.01 -2.11
CA ASP A 190 -20.87 -6.82 -2.38
C ASP A 190 -21.55 -6.32 -3.65
N LYS A 191 -21.99 -7.25 -4.50
CA LYS A 191 -22.74 -6.92 -5.71
C LYS A 191 -24.21 -6.63 -5.40
N ASP A 192 -24.77 -7.27 -4.39
CA ASP A 192 -26.15 -7.12 -3.94
C ASP A 192 -26.18 -6.59 -2.49
N PRO A 193 -26.65 -5.34 -2.26
CA PRO A 193 -26.70 -4.76 -0.92
C PRO A 193 -27.76 -5.39 -0.01
N ASP A 194 -28.81 -5.95 -0.63
CA ASP A 194 -29.89 -6.63 0.10
C ASP A 194 -29.48 -8.06 0.46
N TYR A 195 -28.41 -8.58 -0.16
CA TYR A 195 -27.84 -9.89 0.11
C TYR A 195 -26.31 -9.82 0.24
N PRO A 196 -25.80 -9.18 1.31
CA PRO A 196 -24.37 -9.00 1.52
C PRO A 196 -23.68 -10.36 1.69
N SER A 197 -22.38 -10.35 1.42
CA SER A 197 -21.52 -11.50 1.70
C SER A 197 -21.36 -11.78 3.19
N ASP A 198 -21.00 -13.02 3.49
CA ASP A 198 -20.63 -13.48 4.82
C ASP A 198 -19.28 -14.23 4.75
N ASP A 199 -18.87 -14.81 5.88
CA ASP A 199 -17.61 -15.54 5.99
C ASP A 199 -17.52 -16.77 5.07
N MET A 200 -18.64 -17.25 4.53
CA MET A 200 -18.71 -18.38 3.60
C MET A 200 -18.60 -17.96 2.12
N ASP A 201 -18.53 -16.64 1.83
CA ASP A 201 -18.49 -16.13 0.46
C ASP A 201 -17.20 -16.50 -0.29
N GLU A 202 -16.09 -16.67 0.42
CA GLU A 202 -14.83 -17.16 -0.14
C GLU A 202 -14.77 -18.68 -0.05
N ARG A 203 -15.04 -19.36 -1.17
CA ARG A 203 -14.83 -20.80 -1.26
C ARG A 203 -13.45 -21.13 -1.81
N ARG A 204 -12.63 -21.76 -0.99
CA ARG A 204 -11.30 -22.25 -1.37
C ARG A 204 -11.39 -23.57 -2.11
N ILE A 205 -10.70 -23.67 -3.24
CA ILE A 205 -10.69 -24.84 -4.12
C ILE A 205 -9.35 -25.58 -4.02
N ALA A 206 -8.24 -24.84 -3.98
CA ALA A 206 -6.91 -25.40 -3.76
C ALA A 206 -6.02 -24.42 -2.98
N ASP A 207 -5.08 -24.94 -2.20
CA ASP A 207 -4.17 -24.13 -1.41
C ASP A 207 -2.79 -24.78 -1.32
N ASP A 208 -1.75 -23.99 -1.56
CA ASP A 208 -0.37 -24.46 -1.47
C ASP A 208 0.10 -24.68 0.00
N PHE A 209 -0.73 -24.29 0.99
CA PHE A 209 -0.39 -24.30 2.41
C PHE A 209 -1.39 -25.10 3.27
N GLY A 210 -2.23 -25.93 2.64
CA GLY A 210 -3.11 -26.87 3.34
C GLY A 210 -4.30 -26.25 4.07
N ARG A 211 -4.77 -25.06 3.67
CA ARG A 211 -5.89 -24.36 4.32
C ARG A 211 -7.26 -24.64 3.69
N VAL A 212 -7.42 -25.75 2.96
CA VAL A 212 -8.70 -26.12 2.30
C VAL A 212 -9.66 -26.71 3.30
#